data_AF-A0A9E3W9E5-F1
#
_entry.id   AF-A0A9E3W9E5-F1
#
_cell.length_a   1.000
_cell.length_b   1.000
_cell.length_c   1.000
_cell.angle_alpha   90.00
_cell.angle_beta   90.00
_cell.angle_gamma   90.00
#
_symmetry.space_group_name_H-M   'P 1'
#
loop_
_entity.id
_entity.type
_entity.pdbx_description
1 polymer ?
#
loop_
_entity_poly.entity_id
_entity_poly.type
_entity_poly.pdbx_seq_one_letter_code
_entity_poly.pdbx_strand_id
1 'polypeptide(L)'
;MAESIPVLLYREGEAIDAIGAVCSHAGGPLEDGSFADGCVECPWHNSVFDLRDGHVVHGPATFDEPHYQVRIQDGQIEVRNRLLDLDADVILVDEAPHRENGRTATDEILKEETAVDGE
;
A
#
# COMPACT_ATOMS: atom_id res chain seq x y z
N MET A 1 -10.51 -7.21 -15.28
CA MET A 1 -10.58 -7.14 -13.80
C MET A 1 -9.12 -7.15 -13.36
N ALA A 2 -8.57 -6.01 -12.96
CA ALA A 2 -7.24 -6.01 -12.36
C ALA A 2 -7.41 -6.51 -10.92
N GLU A 3 -6.83 -7.66 -10.61
CA GLU A 3 -6.78 -8.19 -9.24
C GLU A 3 -5.74 -7.35 -8.47
N SER A 4 -6.13 -6.79 -7.32
CA SER A 4 -5.20 -6.06 -6.47
C SER A 4 -4.26 -7.05 -5.78
N ILE A 5 -2.95 -6.82 -5.90
CA ILE A 5 -1.94 -7.61 -5.19
C ILE A 5 -1.74 -6.99 -3.80
N PRO A 6 -1.98 -7.73 -2.70
CA PRO A 6 -1.82 -7.20 -1.35
C PRO A 6 -0.32 -7.12 -0.98
N VAL A 7 0.08 -5.98 -0.42
CA VAL A 7 1.47 -5.67 -0.03
C VAL A 7 1.50 -5.29 1.45
N LEU A 8 2.47 -5.86 2.18
CA LEU A 8 2.76 -5.54 3.57
C LEU A 8 3.85 -4.47 3.61
N LEU A 9 3.52 -3.32 4.20
CA LEU A 9 4.50 -2.27 4.50
C LEU A 9 4.93 -2.38 5.96
N TYR A 10 6.23 -2.46 6.20
CA TYR A 10 6.81 -2.45 7.53
C TYR A 10 7.69 -1.22 7.72
N ARG A 11 7.51 -0.52 8.84
CA ARG A 11 8.28 0.70 9.16
C ARG A 11 9.09 0.50 10.43
N GLU A 12 10.40 0.68 10.31
CA GLU A 12 11.32 0.79 11.45
C GLU A 12 12.03 2.15 11.40
N GLY A 13 11.59 3.08 12.26
CA GLY A 13 12.05 4.47 12.21
C GLY A 13 11.69 5.14 10.88
N GLU A 14 12.71 5.56 10.14
CA GLU A 14 12.57 6.21 8.82
C GLU A 14 12.61 5.19 7.66
N ALA A 15 13.06 3.96 7.90
CA ALA A 15 13.11 2.92 6.90
C ALA A 15 11.72 2.29 6.68
N ILE A 16 11.40 2.00 5.43
CA ILE A 16 10.19 1.27 5.05
C ILE A 16 10.59 0.13 4.12
N ASP A 17 10.18 -1.07 4.49
CA ASP A 17 10.32 -2.28 3.70
C ASP A 17 8.94 -2.73 3.19
N ALA A 18 8.91 -3.39 2.04
CA ALA A 18 7.68 -3.84 1.41
C ALA A 18 7.81 -5.23 0.82
N ILE A 19 6.98 -6.16 1.29
CA ILE A 19 6.90 -7.53 0.78
C ILE A 19 5.45 -7.92 0.44
N GLY A 20 5.23 -9.08 -0.18
CA GLY A 20 3.90 -9.65 -0.34
C GLY A 20 3.21 -9.81 1.02
N ALA A 21 1.92 -9.53 1.12
CA ALA A 21 1.19 -9.68 2.38
C ALA A 21 0.67 -11.11 2.62
N VAL A 22 0.79 -11.99 1.63
CA VAL A 22 0.18 -13.32 1.60
C VAL A 22 1.27 -14.38 1.55
N CYS A 23 1.45 -15.08 2.66
CA CYS A 23 2.49 -16.09 2.85
C CYS A 23 2.52 -17.11 1.71
N SER A 24 3.67 -17.22 1.05
CA SER A 24 3.96 -18.06 -0.10
C SER A 24 3.77 -19.56 0.16
N HIS A 25 3.74 -19.98 1.43
CA HIS A 25 3.52 -21.37 1.81
C HIS A 25 2.08 -21.84 1.59
N ALA A 26 1.11 -21.13 2.18
CA ALA A 26 -0.28 -21.58 2.23
C ALA A 26 -1.30 -20.44 2.13
N GLY A 27 -0.86 -19.20 1.91
CA GLY A 27 -1.73 -18.03 1.78
C GLY A 27 -2.06 -17.30 3.08
N GLY A 28 -1.27 -17.52 4.14
CA GLY A 28 -1.51 -16.90 5.44
C GLY A 28 -1.31 -15.38 5.45
N PRO A 29 -2.13 -14.61 6.18
CA PRO A 29 -2.02 -13.15 6.26
C PRO A 29 -0.80 -12.78 7.10
N LEU A 30 0.22 -12.18 6.48
CA LEU A 30 1.45 -11.78 7.17
C LEU A 30 1.24 -10.56 8.08
N GLU A 31 0.24 -9.72 7.80
CA GLU A 31 -0.15 -8.60 8.66
C GLU A 31 -0.62 -9.02 10.07
N ASP A 32 -1.15 -10.24 10.20
CA ASP A 32 -1.55 -10.85 11.47
C ASP A 32 -0.38 -11.60 12.16
N GLY A 33 0.82 -11.55 11.57
CA GLY A 33 2.02 -12.22 12.07
C GLY A 33 2.73 -11.50 13.22
N SER A 34 3.79 -12.13 13.72
CA SER A 34 4.72 -11.49 14.68
C SER A 34 5.93 -10.89 13.97
N PHE A 35 6.35 -9.71 14.42
CA PHE A 35 7.46 -8.95 13.84
C PHE A 35 8.61 -8.88 14.83
N ALA A 36 9.79 -9.34 14.44
CA ALA A 36 11.00 -9.30 15.26
C ALA A 36 12.25 -9.36 14.39
N ASP A 37 13.31 -8.63 14.78
CA ASP A 37 14.64 -8.69 14.15
C ASP A 37 14.62 -8.49 12.62
N GLY A 38 13.78 -7.57 12.11
CA GLY A 38 13.64 -7.32 10.68
C GLY A 38 12.92 -8.43 9.91
N CYS A 39 12.23 -9.33 10.60
CA CYS A 39 11.49 -10.44 10.02
C CYS A 39 10.01 -10.44 10.41
N VAL A 40 9.19 -11.11 9.61
CA VAL A 40 7.80 -11.45 9.93
C VAL A 40 7.62 -12.96 10.00
N GLU A 41 6.98 -13.44 11.07
CA GLU A 41 6.58 -14.83 11.25
C GLU A 41 5.08 -15.00 10.94
N CYS A 42 4.77 -15.83 9.96
CA CYS A 42 3.41 -16.11 9.52
C CYS A 42 2.62 -16.84 10.62
N PRO A 43 1.40 -16.38 10.97
CA PRO A 43 0.63 -16.91 12.10
C PRO A 43 0.07 -18.32 11.88
N TRP A 44 0.08 -18.83 10.65
CA TRP A 44 -0.51 -20.14 10.34
C TRP A 44 0.45 -21.31 10.60
N HIS A 45 1.67 -21.21 10.11
CA HIS A 45 2.66 -22.30 10.15
C HIS A 45 4.08 -21.83 10.46
N ASN A 46 4.23 -20.61 10.96
CA ASN A 46 5.49 -20.05 11.47
C ASN A 46 6.61 -19.92 10.44
N SER A 47 6.28 -19.82 9.15
CA SER A 47 7.27 -19.42 8.14
C SER A 47 7.74 -18.01 8.44
N VAL A 48 9.05 -17.80 8.40
CA VAL A 48 9.68 -16.50 8.69
C VAL A 48 10.29 -15.95 7.43
N PHE A 49 10.00 -14.69 7.14
CA PHE A 49 10.51 -13.96 5.99
C PHE A 49 11.27 -12.71 6.45
N ASP A 50 12.38 -12.42 5.80
CA ASP A 50 13.11 -11.16 5.99
C ASP A 50 12.37 -10.04 5.26
N LEU A 51 12.07 -8.97 5.97
CA LEU A 51 11.29 -7.86 5.42
C LEU A 51 12.07 -7.06 4.37
N ARG A 52 13.41 -7.05 4.44
CA ARG A 52 14.27 -6.22 3.59
C ARG A 52 14.38 -6.69 2.15
N ASP A 53 14.15 -7.98 1.92
CA ASP A 53 14.27 -8.55 0.58
C ASP A 53 13.30 -9.71 0.28
N GLY A 54 12.49 -10.12 1.27
CA GLY A 54 11.45 -11.14 1.12
C GLY A 54 11.94 -12.58 1.29
N HIS A 55 13.24 -12.82 1.48
CA HIS A 55 13.75 -14.19 1.55
C HIS A 55 13.18 -15.01 2.70
N VAL A 56 13.01 -16.30 2.46
CA VAL A 56 12.66 -17.26 3.52
C VAL A 56 13.84 -17.43 4.49
N VAL A 57 13.62 -17.04 5.74
CA VAL A 57 14.54 -17.26 6.87
C VAL A 57 14.25 -18.62 7.53
N HIS A 58 12.97 -18.96 7.67
CA HIS A 58 12.52 -20.22 8.26
C HIS A 58 11.29 -20.78 7.52
N GLY A 59 11.30 -22.09 7.27
CA GLY A 59 10.19 -22.78 6.60
C GLY A 59 8.93 -22.91 7.47
N PRO A 60 7.86 -23.56 6.99
CA PRO A 60 7.81 -24.45 5.83
C PRO A 60 7.73 -23.80 4.44
N ALA A 61 7.64 -22.46 4.34
CA ALA A 61 7.78 -21.78 3.05
C ALA A 61 9.07 -22.20 2.32
N THR A 62 8.98 -22.34 1.01
CA THR A 62 10.12 -22.68 0.13
C THR A 62 10.30 -21.67 -1.01
N PHE A 63 9.42 -20.67 -1.07
CA PHE A 63 9.48 -19.56 -2.00
C PHE A 63 9.54 -18.26 -1.20
N ASP A 64 10.38 -17.33 -1.66
CA ASP A 64 10.48 -16.00 -1.07
C ASP A 64 9.19 -15.21 -1.31
N GLU A 65 8.94 -14.22 -0.46
CA GLU A 65 7.90 -13.22 -0.71
C GLU A 65 8.35 -12.25 -1.81
N PRO A 66 7.44 -11.78 -2.67
CA PRO A 66 7.75 -10.69 -3.58
C PRO A 66 8.22 -9.46 -2.79
N HIS A 67 9.39 -8.93 -3.11
CA HIS A 67 9.90 -7.70 -2.51
C HIS A 67 9.76 -6.52 -3.47
N TYR A 68 9.36 -5.38 -2.91
CA TYR A 68 9.06 -4.16 -3.64
C TYR A 68 10.02 -3.04 -3.26
N GLN A 69 10.44 -2.25 -4.25
CA GLN A 69 11.15 -1.01 -3.98
C GLN A 69 10.19 0.01 -3.38
N VAL A 70 10.59 0.60 -2.27
CA VAL A 70 9.84 1.66 -1.60
C VAL A 70 10.59 2.98 -1.76
N ARG A 71 9.86 4.05 -2.08
CA ARG A 71 10.36 5.43 -2.01
C ARG A 71 9.34 6.33 -1.34
N ILE A 72 9.81 7.26 -0.53
CA ILE A 72 8.98 8.30 0.07
C ILE A 72 9.17 9.58 -0.75
N GLN A 73 8.10 10.09 -1.35
CA GLN A 73 8.10 11.33 -2.13
C GLN A 73 6.89 12.17 -1.75
N ASP A 74 7.12 13.44 -1.39
CA ASP A 74 6.06 14.39 -1.04
C ASP A 74 5.06 13.87 0.03
N GLY A 75 5.57 13.12 1.02
CA GLY A 75 4.77 12.52 2.08
C GLY A 75 4.04 11.24 1.69
N GLN A 76 4.20 10.77 0.45
CA GLN A 76 3.58 9.55 -0.07
C GLN A 76 4.58 8.40 -0.12
N ILE A 77 4.09 7.18 0.11
CA ILE A 77 4.86 5.95 -0.06
C ILE A 77 4.51 5.38 -1.44
N GLU A 78 5.50 5.32 -2.32
CA GLU A 78 5.37 4.62 -3.58
C GLU A 78 6.03 3.26 -3.51
N VAL A 79 5.30 2.24 -3.99
CA VAL A 79 5.73 0.85 -4.03
C VAL A 79 5.87 0.42 -5.48
N ARG A 80 7.03 -0.14 -5.85
CA ARG A 80 7.30 -0.64 -7.20
C ARG A 80 7.76 -2.09 -7.17
N ASN A 81 7.10 -2.94 -7.95
CA ASN A 81 7.57 -4.30 -8.14
C ASN A 81 8.84 -4.28 -9.00
N ARG A 82 9.90 -4.94 -8.53
CA ARG A 82 11.17 -5.05 -9.27
C ARG A 82 11.10 -6.05 -10.43
N LEU A 83 10.11 -6.94 -10.45
CA LEU A 83 10.08 -8.09 -11.36
C LEU A 83 9.42 -7.83 -12.72
N LEU A 84 8.79 -6.67 -12.93
CA LEU A 84 8.22 -6.31 -14.22
C LEU A 84 8.51 -4.85 -14.52
N ASP A 85 9.40 -4.58 -15.47
CA ASP A 85 9.42 -3.35 -16.28
C ASP A 85 8.15 -3.25 -17.15
N LEU A 86 6.98 -3.42 -16.54
CA LEU A 86 5.67 -3.24 -17.17
C LEU A 86 4.81 -2.46 -16.19
N ASP A 87 4.74 -1.15 -16.44
CA ASP A 87 3.71 -0.18 -16.03
C ASP A 87 2.82 -0.63 -14.85
N ALA A 88 3.35 -0.54 -13.62
CA ALA A 88 2.51 -0.67 -12.41
C ALA A 88 1.82 0.68 -12.14
N ASP A 89 0.50 0.73 -12.32
CA ASP A 89 -0.35 1.83 -11.86
C ASP A 89 -0.26 1.93 -10.32
N VAL A 90 0.37 3.00 -9.83
CA VAL A 90 0.39 3.35 -8.41
C VAL A 90 -1.01 3.85 -8.04
N ILE A 91 -1.75 3.05 -7.27
CA ILE A 91 -3.04 3.48 -6.72
C ILE A 91 -2.76 4.41 -5.52
N LEU A 92 -3.05 5.69 -5.73
CA LEU A 92 -3.05 6.71 -4.67
C LEU A 92 -4.20 6.41 -3.69
N VAL A 93 -3.87 6.25 -2.40
CA VAL A 93 -4.84 6.34 -1.32
C VAL A 93 -4.66 7.70 -0.63
N ASP A 94 -5.56 8.63 -0.93
CA ASP A 94 -5.67 9.93 -0.23
C ASP A 94 -6.14 9.68 1.20
N GLU A 95 -5.31 9.96 2.20
CA GLU A 95 -5.84 10.31 3.52
C GLU A 95 -6.31 11.78 3.47
N ALA A 96 -7.61 11.94 3.74
CA ALA A 96 -8.34 13.20 3.65
C ALA A 96 -7.60 14.39 4.29
N PRO A 97 -7.70 15.59 3.71
CA PRO A 97 -6.96 16.75 4.19
C PRO A 97 -7.38 17.11 5.61
N HIS A 98 -6.36 17.34 6.44
CA HIS A 98 -6.47 18.08 7.69
C HIS A 98 -7.33 19.33 7.48
N ARG A 99 -8.48 19.40 8.17
CA ARG A 99 -9.22 20.65 8.29
C ARG A 99 -8.47 21.58 9.23
N GLU A 100 -7.79 22.57 8.66
CA GLU A 100 -7.41 23.78 9.37
C GLU A 100 -8.09 25.01 8.75
N ASN A 101 -8.87 25.67 9.59
CA ASN A 101 -9.37 27.04 9.49
C ASN A 101 -10.36 27.39 8.37
N GLY A 102 -11.62 27.58 8.78
CA GLY A 102 -12.74 27.93 7.94
C GLY A 102 -12.61 29.26 7.19
N ARG A 103 -12.99 29.20 5.91
CA ARG A 103 -13.74 30.17 5.10
C ARG A 103 -13.81 29.58 3.68
N THR A 104 -15.00 29.23 3.22
CA THR A 104 -15.22 28.80 1.83
C THR A 104 -15.15 30.02 0.92
N ALA A 105 -14.15 30.06 0.04
CA ALA A 105 -14.05 31.04 -1.03
C ALA A 105 -14.27 30.32 -2.36
N THR A 106 -15.48 30.47 -2.89
CA THR A 106 -15.77 30.72 -4.31
C THR A 106 -17.27 30.95 -4.41
N ASP A 107 -17.64 32.15 -3.96
CA ASP A 107 -18.70 32.90 -4.60
C ASP A 107 -18.27 33.18 -6.06
N GLU A 108 -19.25 33.43 -6.92
CA GLU A 108 -19.13 34.06 -8.24
C GLU A 108 -19.04 33.23 -9.54
N ILE A 109 -20.22 33.20 -10.21
CA ILE A 109 -20.47 33.44 -11.64
C ILE A 109 -20.44 32.23 -12.59
N LEU A 110 -21.63 31.66 -12.81
CA LEU A 110 -22.22 31.53 -14.16
C LEU A 110 -23.68 31.97 -14.08
N LYS A 111 -23.97 33.18 -14.57
CA LYS A 111 -25.31 33.62 -14.96
C LYS A 111 -25.54 33.28 -16.44
N GLU A 112 -26.84 33.25 -16.77
CA GLU A 112 -27.48 33.30 -18.10
C GLU A 112 -27.73 31.92 -18.76
N GLU A 113 -28.93 31.56 -19.23
CA GLU A 113 -30.31 32.10 -19.19
C GLU A 113 -31.21 30.93 -19.65
N THR A 114 -32.46 30.85 -19.16
CA THR A 114 -33.68 30.87 -19.99
C THR A 114 -34.90 30.57 -19.10
N ALA A 115 -35.77 31.57 -19.00
CA ALA A 115 -37.14 31.42 -18.56
C ALA A 115 -37.98 30.91 -19.74
N VAL A 116 -38.95 30.03 -19.46
CA VAL A 116 -40.28 29.99 -20.11
C VAL A 116 -41.26 29.39 -19.09
N ASP A 117 -42.30 30.19 -18.84
CA ASP A 117 -43.70 29.97 -18.43
C ASP A 117 -44.11 28.56 -17.93
N GLY A 118 -44.85 28.36 -16.83
CA GLY A 118 -45.99 29.13 -16.33
C GLY A 118 -47.23 28.24 -16.39
N GLU A 119 -47.69 27.74 -15.23
CA GLU A 119 -49.06 27.28 -14.94
C GLU A 119 -49.22 27.09 -13.41
#